data_AF-A0A2M7TJ00-F1
#
_entry.id   AF-A0A2M7TJ00-F1
#
_cell.length_a   1.000
_cell.length_b   1.000
_cell.length_c   1.000
_cell.angle_alpha   90.00
_cell.angle_beta   90.00
_cell.angle_gamma   90.00
#
_symmetry.space_group_name_H-M   'P 1'
#
loop_
_entity.id
_entity.type
_entity.pdbx_description
1 polymer ?
#
loop_
_entity_poly.entity_id
_entity_poly.type
_entity_poly.pdbx_seq_one_letter_code
_entity_poly.pdbx_strand_id
1 'polypeptide(L)'
;MSLETVAQRTRQLLQEDDSLTDANECRNSIPKLTSKLKAEFPQVKFEYLVYPRAKGGNGVHYALSATNGSDELLINPVSAPGFPQFIGKISQAIPTFSLMEKAPEVK
;
A
#
# COMPACT_ATOMS: atom_id res chain seq x y z
N MET A 1 -9.07 -16.78 5.19
CA MET A 1 -7.77 -16.19 5.59
C MET A 1 -8.03 -14.72 5.93
N SER A 2 -7.53 -14.20 7.06
CA SER A 2 -7.83 -12.84 7.48
C SER A 2 -6.83 -11.83 6.88
N LEU A 3 -7.28 -10.59 6.66
CA LEU A 3 -6.37 -9.49 6.29
C LEU A 3 -5.41 -9.13 7.43
N GLU A 4 -5.66 -9.60 8.66
CA GLU A 4 -4.71 -9.47 9.76
C GLU A 4 -3.42 -10.26 9.50
N THR A 5 -3.50 -11.43 8.88
CA THR A 5 -2.31 -12.20 8.46
C THR A 5 -1.52 -11.42 7.40
N VAL A 6 -2.20 -10.78 6.45
CA VAL A 6 -1.56 -9.91 5.45
C VAL A 6 -0.89 -8.71 6.10
N ALA A 7 -1.55 -8.07 7.07
CA ALA A 7 -1.00 -6.95 7.82
C ALA A 7 0.25 -7.35 8.63
N GLN A 8 0.22 -8.49 9.33
CA GLN A 8 1.36 -9.03 10.06
C GLN A 8 2.52 -9.35 9.12
N ARG A 9 2.24 -10.02 7.99
CA ARG A 9 3.28 -10.35 7.02
C ARG A 9 3.89 -9.12 6.38
N THR A 10 3.07 -8.11 6.08
CA THR A 10 3.54 -6.82 5.59
C THR A 10 4.51 -6.19 6.59
N ARG A 11 4.15 -6.15 7.89
CA ARG A 11 5.05 -5.62 8.94
C ARG A 11 6.38 -6.37 9.00
N GLN A 12 6.36 -7.69 8.89
CA GLN A 12 7.59 -8.49 8.82
C GLN A 12 8.44 -8.12 7.60
N LEU A 13 7.83 -8.05 6.41
CA LEU A 13 8.55 -7.68 5.19
C LEU A 13 9.22 -6.30 5.29
N LEU A 14 8.56 -5.33 5.93
CA LEU A 14 9.13 -4.00 6.18
C LEU A 14 10.29 -4.00 7.18
N GLN A 15 10.38 -5.00 8.07
CA GLN A 15 11.51 -5.20 8.97
C GLN A 15 12.66 -5.98 8.31
N GLU A 16 12.34 -6.84 7.35
CA GLU A 16 13.31 -7.68 6.63
C GLU A 16 14.01 -6.93 5.48
N ASP A 17 13.38 -5.88 4.93
CA ASP A 17 13.80 -5.21 3.71
C ASP A 17 13.61 -3.69 3.82
N ASP A 18 14.67 -3.00 4.27
CA ASP A 18 14.68 -1.54 4.48
C ASP A 18 14.29 -0.76 3.19
N SER A 19 14.55 -1.33 2.01
CA SER A 19 14.21 -0.73 0.72
C SER A 19 12.70 -0.60 0.49
N LEU A 20 11.88 -1.29 1.29
CA LEU A 20 10.43 -1.18 1.25
C LEU A 20 9.89 0.04 2.01
N THR A 21 10.74 0.71 2.80
CA THR A 21 10.38 1.89 3.60
C THR A 21 11.06 3.18 3.13
N ASP A 22 11.96 3.10 2.16
CA ASP A 22 12.70 4.26 1.65
C ASP A 22 11.78 5.23 0.88
N ALA A 23 11.74 6.47 1.36
CA ALA A 23 10.92 7.55 0.81
C ALA A 23 11.28 7.93 -0.63
N ASN A 24 12.54 7.76 -1.04
CA ASN A 24 12.99 8.04 -2.42
C ASN A 24 12.55 6.95 -3.40
N GLU A 25 12.14 5.79 -2.88
CA GLU A 25 11.85 4.59 -3.64
C GLU A 25 10.38 4.18 -3.55
N CYS A 26 9.44 4.99 -3.04
CA CYS A 26 8.03 4.60 -2.89
C CYS A 26 7.41 3.99 -4.18
N ARG A 27 7.85 4.49 -5.34
CA ARG A 27 7.48 4.00 -6.68
C ARG A 27 7.97 2.56 -6.96
N ASN A 28 9.04 2.12 -6.32
CA ASN A 28 9.65 0.80 -6.42
C ASN A 28 9.28 -0.10 -5.23
N SER A 29 9.14 0.45 -4.02
CA SER A 29 8.80 -0.27 -2.79
C SER A 29 7.40 -0.88 -2.86
N ILE A 30 6.41 -0.12 -3.33
CA ILE A 30 5.01 -0.56 -3.42
C ILE A 30 4.84 -1.72 -4.43
N PRO A 31 5.39 -1.68 -5.66
CA PRO A 31 5.35 -2.83 -6.56
C PRO A 31 6.10 -4.07 -6.03
N LYS A 32 7.27 -3.90 -5.42
CA LYS A 32 8.02 -5.02 -4.81
C LYS A 32 7.22 -5.69 -3.70
N LEU A 33 6.67 -4.90 -2.79
CA LEU A 33 5.82 -5.39 -1.71
C LEU A 33 4.58 -6.10 -2.25
N THR A 34 3.93 -5.52 -3.25
CA THR A 34 2.74 -6.11 -3.90
C THR A 34 3.05 -7.46 -4.52
N SER A 35 4.18 -7.60 -5.21
CA SER A 35 4.59 -8.89 -5.81
C SER A 35 4.85 -9.96 -4.75
N LYS A 36 5.53 -9.64 -3.66
CA LYS A 36 5.76 -10.58 -2.54
C LYS A 36 4.42 -11.00 -1.91
N LEU A 37 3.53 -10.05 -1.63
CA LEU A 37 2.23 -10.32 -1.02
C LEU A 37 1.29 -11.09 -1.96
N LYS A 38 1.28 -10.81 -3.27
CA LYS A 38 0.49 -11.56 -4.25
C LYS A 38 0.93 -13.03 -4.37
N ALA A 39 2.24 -13.28 -4.26
CA ALA A 39 2.78 -14.64 -4.29
C ALA A 39 2.35 -15.44 -3.04
N GLU A 40 2.33 -14.82 -1.87
CA GLU A 40 1.94 -15.45 -0.61
C GLU A 40 0.41 -15.51 -0.40
N PHE A 41 -0.33 -14.54 -0.95
CA PHE A 41 -1.78 -14.36 -0.74
C PHE A 41 -2.54 -14.18 -2.08
N PRO A 42 -2.58 -15.21 -2.95
CA PRO A 42 -3.18 -15.09 -4.29
C PRO A 42 -4.68 -14.79 -4.27
N GLN A 43 -5.39 -15.15 -3.20
CA GLN A 43 -6.82 -14.85 -3.01
C GLN A 43 -7.11 -13.40 -2.60
N VAL A 44 -6.09 -12.61 -2.25
CA VAL A 44 -6.28 -11.21 -1.82
C VAL A 44 -6.13 -10.30 -3.02
N LYS A 45 -7.12 -9.42 -3.23
CA LYS A 45 -7.05 -8.41 -4.28
C LYS A 45 -6.19 -7.24 -3.79
N PHE A 46 -5.08 -6.99 -4.48
CA PHE A 46 -4.21 -5.85 -4.18
C PHE A 46 -4.36 -4.77 -5.25
N GLU A 47 -4.72 -3.56 -4.85
CA GLU A 47 -4.95 -2.40 -5.71
C GLU A 47 -4.03 -1.25 -5.27
N TYR A 48 -3.35 -0.63 -6.24
CA TYR A 48 -2.52 0.53 -5.97
C TYR A 48 -3.38 1.76 -5.74
N LEU A 49 -3.06 2.51 -4.68
CA LEU A 49 -3.64 3.81 -4.39
C LEU A 49 -2.60 4.89 -4.68
N VAL A 50 -3.04 6.03 -5.21
CA VAL A 50 -2.16 7.11 -5.67
C VAL A 50 -2.69 8.49 -5.24
N TYR A 51 -1.79 9.38 -4.80
CA TYR A 51 -2.13 10.77 -4.49
C TYR A 51 -0.95 11.74 -4.69
N PRO A 52 -1.15 12.93 -5.27
CA PRO A 52 -2.33 13.30 -6.06
C PRO A 52 -2.38 12.45 -7.33
N ARG A 53 -3.56 12.35 -7.96
CA ARG A 53 -3.74 11.72 -9.27
C ARG A 53 -3.11 12.59 -10.38
N ALA A 54 -1.78 12.74 -10.36
CA ALA A 54 -1.05 13.55 -11.31
C ALA A 54 -0.39 12.68 -12.40
N LYS A 55 -0.74 13.00 -13.65
CA LYS A 55 -0.17 12.46 -14.87
C LYS A 55 1.35 12.73 -14.91
N GLY A 56 2.16 11.70 -14.74
CA GLY A 56 3.59 11.71 -15.08
C GLY A 56 4.48 12.69 -14.31
N GLY A 57 5.11 12.20 -13.24
CA GLY A 57 6.35 12.80 -12.68
C GLY A 57 6.18 13.48 -11.31
N ASN A 58 7.17 13.23 -10.44
CA ASN A 58 7.52 13.81 -9.13
C ASN A 58 6.40 14.35 -8.21
N GLY A 59 6.41 13.89 -6.95
CA GLY A 59 5.47 14.35 -5.91
C GLY A 59 4.21 13.49 -5.75
N VAL A 60 4.22 12.28 -6.31
CA VAL A 60 3.14 11.30 -6.17
C VAL A 60 3.46 10.31 -5.06
N HIS A 61 2.53 10.14 -4.13
CA HIS A 61 2.56 9.15 -3.07
C HIS A 61 1.75 7.91 -3.46
N TYR A 62 2.28 6.74 -3.13
CA TYR A 62 1.65 5.45 -3.40
C TYR A 62 1.38 4.70 -2.10
N ALA A 63 0.19 4.09 -2.04
CA ALA A 63 -0.19 3.14 -1.01
C ALA A 63 -0.81 1.91 -1.68
N LEU A 64 -1.12 0.90 -0.88
CA LEU A 64 -1.71 -0.35 -1.35
C LEU A 64 -2.99 -0.64 -0.56
N SER A 65 -4.08 -0.90 -1.28
CA SER A 65 -5.29 -1.49 -0.71
C SER A 65 -5.24 -3.00 -0.91
N ALA A 66 -5.47 -3.76 0.16
CA ALA A 66 -5.65 -5.20 0.14
C ALA A 66 -7.09 -5.51 0.52
N THR A 67 -7.84 -6.14 -0.38
CA THR A 67 -9.25 -6.51 -0.18
C THR A 67 -9.41 -8.02 -0.19
N ASN A 68 -10.15 -8.56 0.77
CA ASN A 68 -10.54 -9.96 0.80
C ASN A 68 -12.01 -10.08 1.20
N GLY A 69 -12.89 -10.32 0.23
CA GLY A 69 -14.33 -10.27 0.44
C GLY A 69 -14.80 -8.85 0.76
N SER A 70 -15.40 -8.66 1.94
CA SER A 70 -15.89 -7.36 2.42
C SER A 70 -14.88 -6.59 3.28
N ASP A 71 -13.76 -7.22 3.67
CA ASP A 71 -12.72 -6.56 4.45
C ASP A 71 -11.74 -5.83 3.53
N GLU A 72 -11.33 -4.63 3.96
CA GLU A 72 -10.33 -3.81 3.28
C GLU A 72 -9.24 -3.36 4.27
N LEU A 73 -8.00 -3.53 3.86
CA LEU A 73 -6.79 -3.16 4.59
C LEU A 73 -6.00 -2.15 3.77
N LEU A 74 -5.65 -1.04 4.41
CA LEU A 74 -4.76 -0.04 3.86
C LEU A 74 -3.32 -0.31 4.33
N ILE A 75 -2.41 -0.31 3.38
CA ILE A 75 -0.98 -0.50 3.57
C ILE A 75 -0.25 0.71 2.98
N ASN A 76 0.29 1.54 3.87
CA ASN A 76 1.20 2.62 3.56
C ASN A 76 2.56 2.35 4.22
N PRO A 77 3.51 1.73 3.52
CA PRO A 77 4.79 1.34 4.09
C PRO A 77 5.77 2.52 4.20
N VAL A 78 5.56 3.59 3.43
CA VAL A 78 6.45 4.74 3.32
C VAL A 78 5.75 5.97 3.87
N SER A 79 6.40 6.70 4.78
CA SER A 79 5.89 7.99 5.26
C SER A 79 6.14 9.11 4.27
N ALA A 80 5.13 9.93 3.99
CA ALA A 80 5.22 11.15 3.19
C ALA A 80 4.45 12.29 3.88
N PRO A 81 4.63 13.56 3.47
CA PRO A 81 3.86 14.68 4.01
C PRO A 81 2.35 14.43 3.89
N GLY A 82 1.65 14.36 5.02
CA GLY A 82 0.22 14.05 5.07
C GLY A 82 -0.15 12.56 5.01
N PHE A 83 0.83 11.66 4.83
CA PHE A 83 0.65 10.20 4.75
C PHE A 83 1.65 9.49 5.68
N PRO A 84 1.34 9.30 6.97
CA PRO A 84 2.20 8.56 7.89
C PRO A 84 2.23 7.07 7.51
N GLN A 85 3.28 6.37 7.92
CA GLN A 85 3.32 4.91 7.78
C GLN A 85 2.11 4.30 8.51
N PHE A 86 1.36 3.44 7.81
CA PHE A 86 0.10 2.90 8.33
C PHE A 86 -0.17 1.51 7.76
N ILE A 87 -0.54 0.55 8.61
CA ILE A 87 -0.99 -0.77 8.20
C ILE A 87 -2.19 -1.13 9.08
N GLY A 88 -3.39 -1.09 8.52
CA GLY A 88 -4.62 -1.28 9.29
C GLY A 88 -5.88 -1.16 8.44
N LYS A 89 -7.04 -1.27 9.07
CA LYS A 89 -8.33 -1.11 8.38
C LYS A 89 -8.44 0.31 7.84
N ILE A 90 -8.97 0.46 6.62
CA ILE A 90 -9.14 1.78 6.00
C ILE A 90 -10.00 2.72 6.86
N SER A 91 -10.97 2.19 7.61
CA SER A 91 -11.82 2.94 8.53
C SER A 91 -11.08 3.54 9.74
N GLN A 92 -9.87 3.06 10.04
CA GLN A 92 -9.00 3.56 11.10
C GLN A 92 -7.90 4.49 10.56
N ALA A 93 -7.81 4.64 9.23
CA ALA A 93 -6.82 5.49 8.60
C ALA A 93 -7.18 6.96 8.81
N ILE A 94 -6.15 7.83 8.81
CA ILE A 94 -6.39 9.26 8.86
C ILE A 94 -7.13 9.75 7.61
N PRO A 95 -7.93 10.84 7.69
CA PRO A 95 -8.78 11.28 6.58
C PRO A 95 -8.04 11.57 5.27
N THR A 96 -6.75 11.92 5.31
CA THR A 96 -5.97 12.17 4.09
C THR A 96 -5.86 10.94 3.18
N PHE A 97 -5.95 9.72 3.72
CA PHE A 97 -5.96 8.51 2.90
C PHE A 97 -7.21 8.36 2.04
N SER A 98 -8.33 8.99 2.40
CA SER A 98 -9.54 8.98 1.56
C SER A 98 -9.39 9.86 0.31
N LEU A 99 -8.33 10.67 0.23
CA LEU A 99 -8.01 11.45 -0.96
C LEU A 99 -7.26 10.62 -2.01
N MET A 100 -6.73 9.45 -1.63
CA MET A 100 -6.04 8.58 -2.58
C MET A 100 -7.03 7.89 -3.51
N GLU A 101 -6.70 7.89 -4.80
CA GLU A 101 -7.52 7.24 -5.81
C GLU A 101 -6.87 5.92 -6.25
N LYS A 102 -7.68 4.96 -6.73
CA LYS A 102 -7.13 3.75 -7.35
C LYS A 102 -6.35 4.12 -8.60
N ALA A 103 -5.09 3.71 -8.66
CA ALA A 103 -4.28 3.91 -9.86
C ALA A 103 -4.94 3.13 -11.02
N PRO A 104 -5.04 3.73 -12.22
CA PRO A 104 -5.57 3.02 -13.37
C PRO A 104 -4.71 1.78 -13.63
N GLU A 105 -5.34 0.61 -13.78
CA GLU A 105 -4.66 -0.57 -14.30
C GLU A 105 -4.03 -0.19 -15.64
N VAL A 106 -2.71 -0.22 -15.71
CA VAL A 106 -2.00 -0.10 -16.98
C VAL A 106 -2.33 -1.38 -17.74
N LYS A 107 -3.27 -1.27 -18.70
CA LYS A 107 -3.63 -2.34 -19.63
C LYS A 107 -2.45 -2.72 -20.51
#